data_AF-A0A5Q4DFP4-F1
#
_entry.id   AF-A0A5Q4DFP4-F1
#
_cell.length_a   1.000
_cell.length_b   1.000
_cell.length_c   1.000
_cell.angle_alpha   90.00
_cell.angle_beta   90.00
_cell.angle_gamma   90.00
#
_symmetry.space_group_name_H-M   'P 1'
#
loop_
_entity.id
_entity.type
_entity.pdbx_description
1 polymer ?
#
loop_
_entity_poly.entity_id
_entity_poly.type
_entity_poly.pdbx_seq_one_letter_code
_entity_poly.pdbx_strand_id
1 'polypeptide(L)'
;MNVPDTPLLLASASPRRAEILRTLGIAHRVVPAKIEETRRRGEAPEGYVERMAREKAGAVRALHPEAWVLAGDTTVAVDDRVLEKPADAAEAVQMLLALQGREHRVATGLALVGPEGTVKSGVRVTRVRFRAFDRTTARNYAATGEPMDKAGAYGIQGLGGALVEGIDGDFTTVVGLSVPLLVRLLERAGRPYRFPVPTPGSGSAPGDENLDLAQLLRREISAVERQVLAYPDDGSPWAARAEWPNSGGTLALHLAGNLRHFVGAVLGGSGYERDREGEFGRRDLSRAELAAELVDARMAVETALGALRPETLDDPWPGALPGGDLAERRVRARLVLLHLLAHTAYHLGQLDYHRRAVTGDTDGVGAIAFGALPTI
;
A
#
# COMPACT_ATOMS: atom_id res chain seq x y z
N MET A 1 19.35 28.26 -2.12
CA MET A 1 19.92 27.26 -1.18
C MET A 1 18.80 26.31 -0.80
N ASN A 2 18.83 25.08 -1.29
CA ASN A 2 17.90 24.04 -0.86
C ASN A 2 18.24 23.70 0.59
N VAL A 3 17.38 24.09 1.53
CA VAL A 3 17.43 23.56 2.90
C VAL A 3 17.23 22.05 2.76
N PRO A 4 18.10 21.19 3.33
CA PRO A 4 17.88 19.75 3.29
C PRO A 4 16.47 19.44 3.83
N ASP A 5 15.73 18.57 3.14
CA ASP A 5 14.36 18.17 3.51
C ASP A 5 14.37 17.54 4.89
N THR A 6 14.22 18.40 5.90
CA THR A 6 14.33 17.99 7.29
C THR A 6 13.12 17.12 7.60
N PRO A 7 13.33 15.87 8.07
CA PRO A 7 12.26 14.89 8.18
C PRO A 7 11.15 15.39 9.11
N LEU A 8 9.91 15.05 8.78
CA LEU A 8 8.76 15.27 9.64
C LEU A 8 8.43 13.99 10.41
N LEU A 9 8.36 14.09 11.74
CA LEU A 9 7.91 13.03 12.62
C LEU A 9 6.47 13.31 13.06
N LEU A 10 5.59 12.32 12.92
CA LEU A 10 4.26 12.36 13.50
C LEU A 10 4.28 11.71 14.88
N ALA A 11 4.16 12.53 15.92
CA ALA A 11 4.11 12.14 17.32
C ALA A 11 2.73 11.56 17.73
N SER A 12 2.23 10.56 16.99
CA SER A 12 0.91 9.98 17.22
C SER A 12 0.84 8.50 16.82
N ALA A 13 0.23 7.67 17.64
CA ALA A 13 -0.12 6.28 17.26
C ALA A 13 -1.41 6.18 16.43
N SER A 14 -2.11 7.29 16.17
CA SER A 14 -3.39 7.27 15.45
C SER A 14 -3.19 7.02 13.95
N PRO A 15 -3.69 5.90 13.39
CA PRO A 15 -3.57 5.63 11.96
C PRO A 15 -4.29 6.69 11.10
N ARG A 16 -5.37 7.27 11.63
CA ARG A 16 -6.18 8.32 10.97
C ARG A 16 -5.38 9.59 10.71
N ARG A 17 -4.51 9.99 11.64
CA ARG A 17 -3.66 11.19 11.48
C ARG A 17 -2.58 10.98 10.42
N ALA A 18 -1.95 9.80 10.43
CA ALA A 18 -0.98 9.41 9.42
C ALA A 18 -1.61 9.36 8.02
N GLU A 19 -2.84 8.85 7.93
CA GLU A 19 -3.61 8.84 6.69
C GLU A 19 -3.88 10.24 6.14
N ILE A 20 -4.33 11.19 6.97
CA ILE A 20 -4.54 12.57 6.52
C ILE A 20 -3.25 13.18 5.97
N LEU A 21 -2.10 12.97 6.63
CA LEU A 21 -0.81 13.45 6.11
C LEU A 21 -0.43 12.79 4.78
N ARG A 22 -0.67 11.48 4.62
CA ARG A 22 -0.46 10.76 3.36
C ARG A 22 -1.31 11.34 2.24
N THR A 23 -2.60 11.58 2.48
CA THR A 23 -3.52 12.18 1.50
C THR A 23 -3.06 13.58 1.06
N LEU A 24 -2.41 14.33 1.95
CA LEU A 24 -1.84 15.64 1.63
C LEU A 24 -0.50 15.58 0.90
N GLY A 25 0.08 14.39 0.69
CA GLY A 25 1.41 14.22 0.09
C GLY A 25 2.54 14.63 1.03
N ILE A 26 2.31 14.67 2.35
CA ILE A 26 3.32 15.07 3.33
C ILE A 26 4.09 13.82 3.78
N ALA A 27 5.34 13.70 3.32
CA ALA A 27 6.25 12.65 3.77
C ALA A 27 6.53 12.78 5.27
N HIS A 28 6.36 11.68 6.02
CA HIS A 28 6.55 11.65 7.46
C HIS A 28 6.88 10.25 7.98
N ARG A 29 7.47 10.18 9.17
CA ARG A 29 7.67 8.95 9.94
C ARG A 29 6.84 8.98 11.22
N VAL A 30 6.16 7.89 11.55
CA VAL A 30 5.36 7.79 12.78
C VAL A 30 6.26 7.44 13.96
N VAL A 31 6.21 8.26 15.03
CA VAL A 31 6.96 8.05 16.28
C VAL A 31 6.03 8.35 17.46
N PRO A 32 5.27 7.37 17.99
CA PRO A 32 4.31 7.63 19.06
C PRO A 32 4.95 8.24 20.31
N ALA A 33 4.35 9.31 20.83
CA ALA A 33 4.76 9.89 22.11
C ALA A 33 4.33 8.99 23.27
N LYS A 34 5.23 8.77 24.24
CA LYS A 34 4.94 8.06 25.49
C LYS A 34 4.79 9.09 26.61
N ILE A 35 3.58 9.59 26.80
CA ILE A 35 3.25 10.56 27.85
C ILE A 35 1.94 10.16 28.56
N GLU A 36 1.74 10.70 29.76
CA GLU A 36 0.49 10.56 30.49
C GLU A 36 -0.56 11.53 29.94
N GLU A 37 -1.76 11.04 29.64
CA GLU A 37 -2.83 11.83 28.99
C GLU A 37 -3.92 12.25 29.97
N THR A 38 -3.56 12.98 31.02
CA THR A 38 -4.51 13.38 32.08
C THR A 38 -5.00 14.83 31.90
N ARG A 39 -6.32 15.04 31.88
CA ARG A 39 -6.93 16.37 31.87
C ARG A 39 -6.82 17.03 33.25
N ARG A 40 -6.46 18.33 33.30
CA ARG A 40 -6.37 19.07 34.57
C ARG A 40 -7.76 19.50 35.04
N ARG A 41 -7.94 19.64 36.36
CA ARG A 41 -9.21 20.11 36.94
C ARG A 41 -9.54 21.51 36.43
N GLY A 42 -10.74 21.67 35.86
CA GLY A 42 -11.22 22.95 35.31
C GLY A 42 -10.61 23.34 33.95
N GLU A 43 -9.79 22.50 33.34
CA GLU A 43 -9.19 22.78 32.03
C GLU A 43 -10.23 22.69 30.92
N ALA A 44 -10.40 23.75 30.14
CA ALA A 44 -11.32 23.74 28.99
C ALA A 44 -10.89 22.68 27.95
N PRO A 45 -11.83 22.03 27.23
CA PRO A 45 -11.52 21.01 26.23
C PRO A 45 -10.48 21.47 25.21
N GLU A 46 -10.56 22.71 24.75
CA GLU A 46 -9.65 23.33 23.79
C GLU A 46 -8.24 23.48 24.39
N GLY A 47 -8.15 23.99 25.62
CA GLY A 47 -6.88 24.12 26.34
C GLY A 47 -6.21 22.76 26.59
N TYR A 48 -7.01 21.75 26.93
CA TYR A 48 -6.54 20.38 27.11
C TYR A 48 -5.90 19.83 25.83
N VAL A 49 -6.59 19.86 24.70
CA VAL A 49 -6.05 19.28 23.45
C VAL A 49 -4.84 20.05 22.93
N GLU A 50 -4.77 21.38 23.11
CA GLU A 50 -3.56 22.14 22.73
C GLU A 50 -2.36 21.75 23.59
N ARG A 51 -2.56 21.69 24.91
CA ARG A 51 -1.51 21.30 25.85
C ARG A 51 -1.02 19.89 25.55
N MET A 52 -1.94 18.94 25.38
CA MET A 52 -1.60 17.55 25.05
C MET A 52 -0.80 17.47 23.74
N ALA A 53 -1.19 18.21 22.71
CA ALA A 53 -0.42 18.25 21.47
C ALA A 53 1.00 18.80 21.70
N ARG A 54 1.16 19.89 22.47
CA ARG A 54 2.48 20.46 22.80
C ARG A 54 3.35 19.47 23.59
N GLU A 55 2.80 18.80 24.59
CA GLU A 55 3.52 17.82 25.41
C GLU A 55 3.96 16.61 24.58
N LYS A 56 3.09 16.08 23.70
CA LYS A 56 3.42 14.98 22.78
C LYS A 56 4.55 15.37 21.82
N ALA A 57 4.48 16.57 21.24
CA ALA A 57 5.50 17.05 20.33
C ALA A 57 6.84 17.28 21.05
N GLY A 58 6.81 17.86 22.26
CA GLY A 58 8.00 18.09 23.08
C GLY A 58 8.71 16.79 23.47
N ALA A 59 7.96 15.77 23.87
CA ALA A 59 8.51 14.47 24.25
C ALA A 59 9.27 13.79 23.10
N VAL A 60 8.70 13.79 21.88
CA VAL A 60 9.36 13.22 20.70
C VAL A 60 10.52 14.11 20.24
N ARG A 61 10.39 15.44 20.31
CA ARG A 61 11.45 16.39 19.94
C ARG A 61 12.68 16.31 20.85
N ALA A 62 12.52 15.94 22.12
CA ALA A 62 13.64 15.71 23.03
C ALA A 62 14.54 14.54 22.57
N LEU A 63 13.95 13.55 21.89
CA LEU A 63 14.66 12.37 21.36
C LEU A 63 15.16 12.56 19.93
N HIS A 64 14.57 13.49 19.18
CA HIS A 64 14.86 13.76 17.77
C HIS A 64 15.08 15.25 17.50
N PRO A 65 16.18 15.84 18.03
CA PRO A 65 16.37 17.28 17.97
C PRO A 65 16.59 17.86 16.58
N GLU A 66 16.99 17.03 15.64
CA GLU A 66 17.25 17.35 14.24
C GLU A 66 15.98 17.44 13.38
N ALA A 67 14.84 16.94 13.86
CA ALA A 67 13.64 16.74 13.05
C ALA A 67 12.53 17.75 13.35
N TRP A 68 11.62 17.91 12.38
CA TRP A 68 10.31 18.50 12.65
C TRP A 68 9.44 17.49 13.38
N VAL A 69 8.68 17.94 14.37
CA VAL A 69 7.75 17.07 15.11
C VAL A 69 6.36 17.68 15.08
N LEU A 70 5.40 16.96 14.50
CA LEU A 70 3.98 17.27 14.51
C LEU A 70 3.27 16.33 15.48
N ALA A 71 2.50 16.90 16.40
CA ALA A 71 1.59 16.15 17.26
C ALA A 71 0.16 16.68 17.11
N GLY A 72 -0.80 15.82 17.39
CA GLY A 72 -2.20 16.19 17.47
C GLY A 72 -2.92 15.44 18.58
N ASP A 73 -3.87 16.12 19.20
CA ASP A 73 -4.78 15.57 20.18
C ASP A 73 -6.23 15.93 19.84
N THR A 74 -7.19 15.13 20.27
CA THR A 74 -8.59 15.32 19.86
C THR A 74 -9.53 14.84 20.94
N THR A 75 -10.52 15.66 21.26
CA THR A 75 -11.52 15.37 22.27
C THR A 75 -12.91 15.74 21.80
N VAL A 76 -13.92 15.08 22.37
CA VAL A 76 -15.33 15.36 22.13
C VAL A 76 -15.90 15.96 23.40
N ALA A 77 -16.65 17.05 23.28
CA ALA A 77 -17.32 17.70 24.40
C ALA A 77 -18.79 17.98 24.04
N VAL A 78 -19.69 17.63 24.96
CA VAL A 78 -21.10 17.99 24.90
C VAL A 78 -21.43 18.80 26.15
N ASP A 79 -22.04 19.97 25.96
CA ASP A 79 -22.16 21.01 26.99
C ASP A 79 -20.77 21.35 27.59
N ASP A 80 -20.56 21.13 28.89
CA ASP A 80 -19.28 21.30 29.59
C ASP A 80 -18.55 19.98 29.90
N ARG A 81 -19.09 18.85 29.41
CA ARG A 81 -18.55 17.52 29.67
C ARG A 81 -17.69 17.03 28.51
N VAL A 82 -16.43 16.72 28.82
CA VAL A 82 -15.52 16.00 27.92
C VAL A 82 -15.86 14.51 27.96
N LEU A 83 -15.96 13.90 26.78
CA LEU A 83 -16.14 12.47 26.58
C LEU A 83 -14.83 11.89 26.07
N GLU A 84 -14.18 11.09 26.91
CA GLU A 84 -12.97 10.36 26.56
C GLU A 84 -13.32 9.07 25.78
N LYS A 85 -12.36 8.16 25.67
CA LYS A 85 -12.62 6.84 25.12
C LYS A 85 -13.46 6.03 26.12
N PRO A 86 -14.47 5.27 25.68
CA PRO A 86 -15.25 4.45 26.59
C PRO A 86 -14.39 3.30 27.14
N ALA A 87 -14.51 3.01 28.44
CA ALA A 87 -13.85 1.88 29.08
C ALA A 87 -14.46 0.54 28.66
N ASP A 88 -15.77 0.52 28.39
CA ASP A 88 -16.51 -0.66 27.97
C ASP A 88 -17.69 -0.31 27.04
N ALA A 89 -18.34 -1.35 26.50
CA ALA A 89 -19.47 -1.18 25.58
C ALA A 89 -20.69 -0.51 26.25
N ALA A 90 -20.88 -0.67 27.56
CA ALA A 90 -21.98 -0.04 28.26
C ALA A 90 -21.76 1.47 28.36
N GLU A 91 -20.54 1.90 28.68
CA GLU A 91 -20.15 3.30 28.67
C GLU A 91 -20.25 3.90 27.26
N ALA A 92 -19.82 3.17 26.23
CA ALA A 92 -19.98 3.60 24.83
C ALA A 92 -21.46 3.91 24.51
N VAL A 93 -22.39 3.04 24.91
CA VAL A 93 -23.83 3.26 24.74
C VAL A 93 -24.31 4.50 25.49
N GLN A 94 -23.83 4.74 26.72
CA GLN A 94 -24.22 5.95 27.48
C GLN A 94 -23.69 7.22 26.82
N MET A 95 -22.45 7.21 26.32
CA MET A 95 -21.88 8.33 25.56
C MET A 95 -22.71 8.62 24.30
N LEU A 96 -23.01 7.59 23.50
CA LEU A 96 -23.82 7.72 22.29
C LEU A 96 -25.21 8.28 22.57
N LEU A 97 -25.87 7.83 23.64
CA LEU A 97 -27.18 8.34 24.05
C LEU A 97 -27.13 9.77 24.60
N ALA A 98 -26.00 10.20 25.16
CA ALA A 98 -25.82 11.59 25.57
C ALA A 98 -25.68 12.54 24.36
N LEU A 99 -25.24 12.02 23.22
CA LEU A 99 -25.03 12.76 21.97
C LEU A 99 -26.21 12.70 20.99
N GLN A 100 -27.04 11.66 21.06
CA GLN A 100 -28.13 11.43 20.09
C GLN A 100 -29.07 12.63 19.96
N GLY A 101 -29.41 13.03 18.73
CA GLY A 101 -30.30 14.15 18.45
C GLY A 101 -29.77 15.53 18.89
N ARG A 102 -28.50 15.63 19.27
CA ARG A 102 -27.88 16.85 19.81
C ARG A 102 -26.66 17.26 18.99
N GLU A 103 -26.26 18.50 19.23
CA GLU A 103 -24.99 19.02 18.75
C GLU A 103 -23.93 18.92 19.85
N HIS A 104 -22.71 18.55 19.47
CA HIS A 104 -21.54 18.52 20.31
C HIS A 104 -20.33 19.11 19.59
N ARG A 105 -19.29 19.45 20.36
CA ARG A 105 -18.04 20.03 19.86
C ARG A 105 -16.96 18.97 19.78
N VAL A 106 -16.25 18.92 18.67
CA VAL A 106 -15.01 18.16 18.52
C VAL A 106 -13.87 19.15 18.41
N ALA A 107 -12.94 19.11 19.36
CA ALA A 107 -11.78 19.99 19.41
C ALA A 107 -10.51 19.19 19.08
N THR A 108 -9.72 19.68 18.13
CA THR A 108 -8.40 19.14 17.79
C THR A 108 -7.33 20.18 18.02
N GLY A 109 -6.40 19.88 18.92
CA GLY A 109 -5.19 20.66 19.14
C GLY A 109 -4.05 20.09 18.31
N LEU A 110 -3.27 20.95 17.65
CA LEU A 110 -2.05 20.58 16.94
C LEU A 110 -0.86 21.36 17.47
N ALA A 111 0.31 20.74 17.50
CA ALA A 111 1.58 21.38 17.79
C ALA A 111 2.65 20.92 16.80
N LEU A 112 3.38 21.88 16.25
CA LEU A 112 4.51 21.69 15.35
C LEU A 112 5.75 22.29 16.01
N VAL A 113 6.81 21.50 16.12
CA VAL A 113 8.09 21.92 16.70
C VAL A 113 9.18 21.72 15.65
N GLY A 114 9.92 22.79 15.34
CA GLY A 114 11.04 22.75 14.41
C GLY A 114 12.37 22.38 15.08
N PRO A 115 13.42 22.12 14.27
CA PRO A 115 14.77 21.89 14.78
C PRO A 115 15.32 23.05 15.62
N GLU A 116 14.91 24.28 15.32
CA GLU A 116 15.24 25.50 16.08
C GLU A 116 14.53 25.59 17.44
N GLY A 117 13.65 24.64 17.75
CA GLY A 117 12.94 24.55 19.04
C GLY A 117 11.71 25.44 19.16
N THR A 118 11.35 26.19 18.11
CA THR A 118 10.14 27.03 18.14
C THR A 118 8.90 26.15 18.06
N VAL A 119 7.98 26.35 19.00
CA VAL A 119 6.68 25.65 19.04
C VAL A 119 5.61 26.54 18.40
N LYS A 120 4.95 26.03 17.35
CA LYS A 120 3.72 26.60 16.79
C LYS A 120 2.57 25.66 17.11
N SER A 121 1.50 26.15 17.72
CA SER A 121 0.32 25.34 18.02
C SER A 121 -0.97 26.14 17.91
N GLY A 122 -2.08 25.43 17.98
CA GLY A 122 -3.41 26.01 18.08
C GLY A 122 -4.46 24.93 18.17
N VAL A 123 -5.72 25.37 18.17
CA VAL A 123 -6.89 24.49 18.28
C VAL A 123 -7.87 24.83 17.17
N ARG A 124 -8.55 23.80 16.66
CA ARG A 124 -9.72 23.93 15.81
C ARG A 124 -10.87 23.18 16.44
N VAL A 125 -12.05 23.81 16.42
CA VAL A 125 -13.30 23.23 16.91
C VAL A 125 -14.24 23.05 15.73
N THR A 126 -14.94 21.93 15.68
CA THR A 126 -15.99 21.62 14.72
C THR A 126 -17.23 21.15 15.47
N ARG A 127 -18.39 21.69 15.12
CA ARG A 127 -19.67 21.24 15.67
C ARG A 127 -20.17 20.06 14.86
N VAL A 128 -20.64 19.02 15.55
CA VAL A 128 -21.19 17.81 14.94
C VAL A 128 -22.57 17.61 15.51
N ARG A 129 -23.56 17.42 14.64
CA ARG A 129 -24.94 17.14 15.04
C ARG A 129 -25.27 15.70 14.72
N PHE A 130 -25.70 14.95 15.72
CA PHE A 130 -26.23 13.61 15.52
C PHE A 130 -27.70 13.66 15.16
N ARG A 131 -28.13 12.72 14.31
CA ARG A 131 -29.56 12.46 14.13
C ARG A 131 -30.13 11.86 15.41
N ALA A 132 -31.44 11.92 15.57
CA ALA A 132 -32.11 11.16 16.63
C ALA A 132 -32.02 9.65 16.34
N PHE A 133 -31.73 8.87 17.37
CA PHE A 133 -31.75 7.41 17.32
C PHE A 133 -32.00 6.81 18.71
N ASP A 134 -32.40 5.55 18.73
CA ASP A 134 -32.78 4.85 19.95
C ASP A 134 -31.61 4.08 20.60
N ARG A 135 -31.86 3.55 21.80
CA ARG A 135 -30.87 2.74 22.53
C ARG A 135 -30.50 1.44 21.79
N THR A 136 -31.39 0.90 20.96
CA THR A 136 -31.11 -0.27 20.12
C THR A 136 -30.02 0.05 19.10
N THR A 137 -30.16 1.17 18.39
CA THR A 137 -29.16 1.67 17.44
C THR A 137 -27.81 1.90 18.12
N ALA A 138 -27.81 2.53 19.30
CA ALA A 138 -26.58 2.76 20.06
C ALA A 138 -25.88 1.45 20.46
N ARG A 139 -26.62 0.44 20.91
CA ARG A 139 -26.08 -0.89 21.24
C ARG A 139 -25.53 -1.60 20.01
N ASN A 140 -26.24 -1.56 18.90
CA ASN A 140 -25.80 -2.19 17.66
C ASN A 140 -24.48 -1.58 17.16
N TYR A 141 -24.34 -0.25 17.21
CA TYR A 141 -23.09 0.40 16.84
C TYR A 141 -21.94 0.09 17.84
N ALA A 142 -22.21 0.12 19.15
CA ALA A 142 -21.24 -0.27 20.17
C ALA A 142 -20.72 -1.72 19.99
N ALA A 143 -21.59 -2.64 19.59
CA ALA A 143 -21.25 -4.04 19.34
C ALA A 143 -20.30 -4.25 18.15
N THR A 144 -20.12 -3.26 17.26
CA THR A 144 -19.18 -3.35 16.15
C THR A 144 -17.72 -3.24 16.59
N GLY A 145 -17.46 -2.75 17.81
CA GLY A 145 -16.11 -2.47 18.31
C GLY A 145 -15.49 -1.17 17.79
N GLU A 146 -16.04 -0.56 16.74
CA GLU A 146 -15.54 0.71 16.18
C GLU A 146 -15.49 1.86 17.21
N PRO A 147 -16.42 1.99 18.17
CA PRO A 147 -16.39 3.07 19.17
C PRO A 147 -15.22 3.05 20.15
N MET A 148 -14.63 1.88 20.40
CA MET A 148 -13.87 1.63 21.62
C MET A 148 -12.55 2.40 21.70
N ASP A 149 -11.92 2.70 20.56
CA ASP A 149 -10.66 3.45 20.51
C ASP A 149 -10.85 4.97 20.32
N LYS A 150 -12.09 5.48 20.39
CA LYS A 150 -12.46 6.84 19.96
C LYS A 150 -13.10 7.66 21.08
N ALA A 151 -12.63 8.89 21.24
CA ALA A 151 -13.26 9.86 22.14
C ALA A 151 -14.71 10.11 21.73
N GLY A 152 -15.63 10.13 22.70
CA GLY A 152 -17.06 10.27 22.43
C GLY A 152 -17.73 9.03 21.83
N ALA A 153 -17.02 7.89 21.77
CA ALA A 153 -17.53 6.60 21.33
C ALA A 153 -18.08 6.56 19.88
N TYR A 154 -17.51 7.35 18.96
CA TYR A 154 -17.85 7.24 17.54
C TYR A 154 -16.71 7.65 16.60
N GLY A 155 -16.78 7.19 15.34
CA GLY A 155 -15.91 7.63 14.26
C GLY A 155 -16.71 8.06 13.03
N ILE A 156 -16.53 9.31 12.59
CA ILE A 156 -17.27 9.86 11.44
C ILE A 156 -16.87 9.22 10.09
N GLN A 157 -15.66 8.64 9.98
CA GLN A 157 -15.17 8.00 8.74
C GLN A 157 -15.74 6.59 8.52
N GLY A 158 -16.22 5.94 9.59
CA GLY A 158 -16.66 4.55 9.57
C GLY A 158 -18.18 4.43 9.66
N LEU A 159 -18.65 3.35 10.29
CA LEU A 159 -20.07 3.08 10.52
C LEU A 159 -20.72 4.19 11.37
N GLY A 160 -19.94 4.86 12.23
CA GLY A 160 -20.40 5.99 13.02
C GLY A 160 -20.83 7.20 12.19
N GLY A 161 -20.42 7.30 10.92
CA GLY A 161 -20.92 8.29 9.99
C GLY A 161 -22.45 8.22 9.81
N ALA A 162 -23.04 7.02 9.94
CA ALA A 162 -24.49 6.83 9.89
C ALA A 162 -25.25 7.46 11.08
N LEU A 163 -24.56 7.96 12.10
CA LEU A 163 -25.15 8.67 13.25
C LEU A 163 -25.15 10.19 13.06
N VAL A 164 -24.35 10.71 12.13
CA VAL A 164 -24.15 12.15 11.92
C VAL A 164 -25.18 12.70 10.95
N GLU A 165 -25.92 13.73 11.38
CA GLU A 165 -26.83 14.50 10.53
C GLU A 165 -26.08 15.60 9.75
N GLY A 166 -25.10 16.24 10.39
CA GLY A 166 -24.31 17.29 9.77
C GLY A 166 -23.15 17.76 10.62
N ILE A 167 -22.25 18.51 9.98
CA ILE A 167 -21.11 19.15 10.64
C ILE A 167 -21.05 20.63 10.26
N ASP A 168 -20.60 21.46 11.20
CA ASP A 168 -20.28 22.87 10.97
C ASP A 168 -18.84 23.12 11.42
N GLY A 169 -17.93 23.18 10.46
CA GLY A 169 -16.49 23.25 10.64
C GLY A 169 -15.75 22.32 9.68
N ASP A 170 -14.60 21.81 10.12
CA ASP A 170 -13.70 21.04 9.26
C ASP A 170 -13.83 19.54 9.57
N PHE A 171 -14.21 18.75 8.58
CA PHE A 171 -14.29 17.28 8.71
C PHE A 171 -13.01 16.66 9.28
N THR A 172 -11.84 17.12 8.85
CA THR A 172 -10.54 16.58 9.28
C THR A 172 -10.20 16.87 10.75
N THR A 173 -10.80 17.93 11.33
CA THR A 173 -10.82 18.14 12.80
C THR A 173 -11.54 16.99 13.47
N VAL A 174 -12.73 16.61 13.00
CA VAL A 174 -13.51 15.51 13.57
C VAL A 174 -12.76 14.17 13.47
N VAL A 175 -12.03 13.95 12.38
CA VAL A 175 -11.18 12.75 12.20
C VAL A 175 -9.97 12.74 13.15
N GLY A 176 -9.43 13.91 13.48
CA GLY A 176 -8.41 14.10 14.49
C GLY A 176 -7.13 14.81 14.03
N LEU A 177 -7.07 15.34 12.81
CA LEU A 177 -5.98 16.19 12.33
C LEU A 177 -6.55 17.32 11.46
N SER A 178 -6.77 18.51 12.05
CA SER A 178 -7.31 19.65 11.32
C SER A 178 -6.34 20.12 10.23
N VAL A 179 -6.70 19.89 8.96
CA VAL A 179 -5.89 20.30 7.81
C VAL A 179 -5.73 21.81 7.71
N PRO A 180 -6.79 22.63 7.85
CA PRO A 180 -6.63 24.10 7.83
C PRO A 180 -5.73 24.61 8.94
N LEU A 181 -5.77 24.01 10.14
CA LEU A 181 -4.86 24.36 11.23
C LEU A 181 -3.42 23.92 10.91
N LEU A 182 -3.22 22.69 10.41
CA LEU A 182 -1.91 22.18 10.02
C LEU A 182 -1.21 23.09 9.01
N VAL A 183 -1.90 23.47 7.92
CA VAL A 183 -1.35 24.35 6.88
C VAL A 183 -0.93 25.69 7.49
N ARG A 184 -1.77 26.31 8.34
CA ARG A 184 -1.41 27.56 9.03
C ARG A 184 -0.18 27.41 9.94
N LEU A 185 -0.04 26.29 10.65
CA LEU A 185 1.11 26.06 11.53
C LEU A 185 2.39 25.87 10.71
N LEU A 186 2.32 25.12 9.61
CA LEU A 186 3.40 24.92 8.64
C LEU A 186 3.90 26.25 8.06
N GLU A 187 3.00 27.10 7.59
CA GLU A 187 3.32 28.44 7.07
C GLU A 187 3.98 29.32 8.12
N ARG A 188 3.40 29.38 9.34
CA ARG A 188 3.95 30.17 10.46
C ARG A 188 5.31 29.68 10.94
N ALA A 189 5.65 28.42 10.66
CA ALA A 189 6.93 27.84 10.99
C ALA A 189 7.96 27.99 9.86
N GLY A 190 7.62 28.66 8.75
CA GLY A 190 8.51 28.82 7.60
C GLY A 190 8.64 27.57 6.74
N ARG A 191 7.76 26.57 6.92
CA ARG A 191 7.68 25.35 6.12
C ARG A 191 6.34 25.32 5.36
N PRO A 192 6.10 26.21 4.38
CA PRO A 192 4.81 26.33 3.72
C PRO A 192 4.40 25.01 3.05
N TYR A 193 3.12 24.65 3.17
CA TYR A 193 2.56 23.50 2.46
C TYR A 193 2.62 23.76 0.95
N ARG A 194 3.11 22.77 0.20
CA ARG A 194 3.10 22.79 -1.25
C ARG A 194 2.16 21.69 -1.71
N PHE A 195 1.18 22.06 -2.53
CA PHE A 195 0.34 21.07 -3.18
C PHE A 195 1.23 20.11 -3.97
N PRO A 196 1.12 18.79 -3.75
CA PRO A 196 1.82 17.83 -4.58
C PRO A 196 1.33 18.04 -6.02
N VAL A 197 2.23 18.48 -6.89
CA VAL A 197 1.96 18.55 -8.33
C VAL A 197 2.10 17.12 -8.84
N PRO A 198 1.05 16.50 -9.40
CA PRO A 198 1.19 15.22 -10.05
C PRO A 198 2.17 15.41 -11.20
N THR A 199 3.35 14.80 -11.10
CA THR A 199 4.23 14.70 -12.25
C THR A 199 3.48 13.86 -13.29
N PRO A 200 3.42 14.24 -14.58
CA PRO A 200 2.84 13.37 -15.60
C PRO A 200 3.50 11.98 -15.50
N GLY A 201 2.75 10.98 -15.04
CA GLY A 201 3.28 9.65 -14.66
C GLY A 201 2.99 9.19 -13.22
N SER A 202 2.57 10.06 -12.30
CA SER A 202 2.29 9.68 -10.90
C SER A 202 0.79 9.40 -10.67
N GLY A 203 0.31 8.22 -11.07
CA GLY A 203 -0.99 7.70 -10.65
C GLY A 203 -0.83 6.80 -9.42
N SER A 204 -1.51 7.15 -8.33
CA SER A 204 -1.62 6.39 -7.05
C SER A 204 -0.30 6.08 -6.30
N ALA A 205 -0.41 5.88 -4.98
CA ALA A 205 0.74 5.61 -4.11
C ALA A 205 1.54 4.39 -4.63
N PRO A 206 2.89 4.44 -4.64
CA PRO A 206 3.67 3.36 -5.21
C PRO A 206 3.59 2.13 -4.29
N GLY A 207 2.85 1.12 -4.72
CA GLY A 207 3.51 -0.18 -4.83
C GLY A 207 4.71 0.04 -5.74
N ASP A 208 5.86 -0.50 -5.37
CA ASP A 208 7.03 -0.46 -6.25
C ASP A 208 6.60 -1.10 -7.59
N GLU A 209 6.35 -0.32 -8.65
CA GLU A 209 5.80 -0.84 -9.91
C GLU A 209 6.68 -1.96 -10.49
N ASN A 210 7.98 -1.91 -10.20
CA ASN A 210 8.92 -2.98 -10.52
C ASN A 210 8.60 -4.25 -9.73
N LEU A 211 8.29 -4.10 -8.45
CA LEU A 211 7.87 -5.18 -7.57
C LEU A 211 6.53 -5.78 -8.01
N ASP A 212 5.57 -4.96 -8.45
CA ASP A 212 4.28 -5.46 -8.95
C ASP A 212 4.44 -6.29 -10.22
N LEU A 213 5.24 -5.82 -11.19
CA LEU A 213 5.55 -6.58 -12.41
C LEU A 213 6.35 -7.84 -12.11
N ALA A 214 7.32 -7.77 -11.19
CA ALA A 214 8.09 -8.92 -10.74
C ALA A 214 7.20 -9.96 -10.07
N GLN A 215 6.26 -9.54 -9.23
CA GLN A 215 5.29 -10.42 -8.57
C GLN A 215 4.38 -11.13 -9.58
N LEU A 216 3.89 -10.41 -10.60
CA LEU A 216 3.05 -10.98 -11.66
C LEU A 216 3.81 -11.97 -12.54
N LEU A 217 5.03 -11.64 -12.97
CA LEU A 217 5.86 -12.57 -13.75
C LEU A 217 6.25 -13.79 -12.90
N ARG A 218 6.66 -13.58 -11.64
CA ARG A 218 6.93 -14.67 -10.68
C ARG A 218 5.74 -15.61 -10.55
N ARG A 219 4.53 -15.06 -10.43
CA ARG A 219 3.28 -15.82 -10.39
C ARG A 219 3.16 -16.72 -11.62
N GLU A 220 3.23 -16.15 -12.82
CA GLU A 220 3.06 -16.93 -14.05
C GLU A 220 4.16 -18.00 -14.21
N ILE A 221 5.43 -17.67 -13.93
CA ILE A 221 6.53 -18.64 -14.00
C ILE A 221 6.33 -19.80 -13.01
N SER A 222 5.94 -19.50 -11.77
CA SER A 222 5.63 -20.54 -10.78
C SER A 222 4.41 -21.39 -11.19
N ALA A 223 3.46 -20.83 -11.94
CA ALA A 223 2.35 -21.62 -12.48
C ALA A 223 2.83 -22.56 -13.60
N VAL A 224 3.73 -22.10 -14.47
CA VAL A 224 4.38 -22.94 -15.50
C VAL A 224 5.17 -24.07 -14.84
N GLU A 225 5.95 -23.76 -13.79
CA GLU A 225 6.70 -24.75 -13.01
C GLU A 225 5.78 -25.84 -12.44
N ARG A 226 4.68 -25.45 -11.80
CA ARG A 226 3.71 -26.44 -11.29
C ARG A 226 3.07 -27.27 -12.39
N GLN A 227 2.82 -26.69 -13.57
CA GLN A 227 2.29 -27.45 -14.71
C GLN A 227 3.30 -28.49 -15.22
N VAL A 228 4.59 -28.13 -15.29
CA VAL A 228 5.67 -29.08 -15.63
C VAL A 228 5.74 -30.21 -14.60
N LEU A 229 5.69 -29.88 -13.30
CA LEU A 229 5.76 -30.88 -12.23
C LEU A 229 4.49 -31.74 -12.14
N ALA A 230 3.36 -31.27 -12.67
CA ALA A 230 2.10 -32.02 -12.70
C ALA A 230 2.02 -33.08 -13.80
N TYR A 231 2.99 -33.16 -14.71
CA TYR A 231 3.09 -34.34 -15.59
C TYR A 231 3.42 -35.59 -14.78
N PRO A 232 2.89 -36.78 -15.15
CA PRO A 232 3.01 -37.99 -14.34
C PRO A 232 4.43 -38.58 -14.35
N ASP A 233 5.19 -38.34 -15.41
CA ASP A 233 6.54 -38.87 -15.63
C ASP A 233 7.37 -37.91 -16.49
N ASP A 234 8.66 -38.21 -16.64
CA ASP A 234 9.62 -37.35 -17.35
C ASP A 234 9.49 -37.40 -18.89
N GLY A 235 8.79 -38.39 -19.44
CA GLY A 235 8.55 -38.51 -20.88
C GLY A 235 7.33 -37.72 -21.36
N SER A 236 6.30 -37.63 -20.52
CA SER A 236 5.01 -37.02 -20.84
C SER A 236 5.09 -35.53 -21.26
N PRO A 237 5.95 -34.67 -20.67
CA PRO A 237 6.15 -33.30 -21.17
C PRO A 237 6.64 -33.24 -22.62
N TRP A 238 7.30 -34.28 -23.11
CA TRP A 238 7.90 -34.34 -24.44
C TRP A 238 7.04 -35.05 -25.49
N ALA A 239 5.91 -35.62 -25.09
CA ALA A 239 5.02 -36.33 -25.99
C ALA A 239 4.58 -35.44 -27.16
N ALA A 240 4.77 -35.92 -28.38
CA ALA A 240 4.35 -35.20 -29.58
C ALA A 240 2.85 -35.41 -29.83
N ARG A 241 2.17 -34.36 -30.30
CA ARG A 241 0.78 -34.43 -30.78
C ARG A 241 0.67 -33.82 -32.16
N ALA A 242 -0.01 -34.52 -33.09
CA ALA A 242 -0.13 -34.07 -34.48
C ALA A 242 -0.80 -32.69 -34.62
N GLU A 243 -1.69 -32.33 -33.68
CA GLU A 243 -2.41 -31.05 -33.71
C GLU A 243 -1.58 -29.87 -33.13
N TRP A 244 -0.37 -30.13 -32.60
CA TRP A 244 0.37 -29.19 -31.75
C TRP A 244 1.85 -29.16 -32.12
N PRO A 245 2.38 -28.01 -32.55
CA PRO A 245 3.76 -27.93 -33.02
C PRO A 245 4.80 -28.06 -31.91
N ASN A 246 4.47 -27.70 -30.66
CA ASN A 246 5.40 -27.71 -29.53
C ASN A 246 4.88 -28.59 -28.40
N SER A 247 5.76 -29.42 -27.84
CA SER A 247 5.47 -30.19 -26.62
C SER A 247 5.55 -29.31 -25.37
N GLY A 248 5.02 -29.79 -24.26
CA GLY A 248 5.06 -29.09 -22.97
C GLY A 248 6.49 -28.74 -22.53
N GLY A 249 7.44 -29.66 -22.68
CA GLY A 249 8.85 -29.43 -22.37
C GLY A 249 9.48 -28.34 -23.24
N THR A 250 9.16 -28.31 -24.55
CA THR A 250 9.61 -27.23 -25.44
C THR A 250 9.06 -25.88 -25.03
N LEU A 251 7.79 -25.81 -24.63
CA LEU A 251 7.19 -24.56 -24.14
C LEU A 251 7.86 -24.07 -22.85
N ALA A 252 8.16 -24.97 -21.91
CA ALA A 252 8.85 -24.63 -20.67
C ALA A 252 10.26 -24.07 -20.91
N LEU A 253 11.07 -24.74 -21.75
CA LEU A 253 12.40 -24.26 -22.14
C LEU A 253 12.33 -22.93 -22.86
N HIS A 254 11.38 -22.79 -23.79
CA HIS A 254 11.18 -21.55 -24.52
C HIS A 254 10.90 -20.37 -23.58
N LEU A 255 9.99 -20.54 -22.63
CA LEU A 255 9.64 -19.50 -21.66
C LEU A 255 10.82 -19.17 -20.75
N ALA A 256 11.55 -20.17 -20.25
CA ALA A 256 12.72 -19.98 -19.41
C ALA A 256 13.80 -19.17 -20.15
N GLY A 257 14.19 -19.59 -21.36
CA GLY A 257 15.20 -18.90 -22.16
C GLY A 257 14.74 -17.52 -22.62
N ASN A 258 13.45 -17.34 -22.93
CA ASN A 258 12.86 -16.04 -23.28
C ASN A 258 13.00 -15.02 -22.14
N LEU A 259 12.62 -15.39 -20.92
CA LEU A 259 12.65 -14.50 -19.76
C LEU A 259 14.09 -14.24 -19.28
N ARG A 260 14.95 -15.27 -19.23
CA ARG A 260 16.38 -15.10 -18.89
C ARG A 260 17.09 -14.17 -19.87
N HIS A 261 16.73 -14.22 -21.15
CA HIS A 261 17.30 -13.33 -22.16
C HIS A 261 16.75 -11.90 -22.04
N PHE A 262 15.44 -11.70 -22.18
CA PHE A 262 14.90 -10.34 -22.29
C PHE A 262 14.88 -9.60 -20.95
N VAL A 263 14.55 -10.29 -19.85
CA VAL A 263 14.53 -9.64 -18.53
C VAL A 263 15.89 -9.76 -17.86
N GLY A 264 16.48 -10.95 -17.82
CA GLY A 264 17.78 -11.18 -17.18
C GLY A 264 18.94 -10.47 -17.89
N ALA A 265 19.17 -10.77 -19.17
CA ALA A 265 20.35 -10.28 -19.88
C ALA A 265 20.17 -8.86 -20.45
N VAL A 266 19.10 -8.61 -21.21
CA VAL A 266 18.88 -7.33 -21.90
C VAL A 266 18.56 -6.22 -20.91
N LEU A 267 17.65 -6.46 -19.96
CA LEU A 267 17.24 -5.45 -19.00
C LEU A 267 18.09 -5.47 -17.72
N GLY A 268 18.42 -6.66 -17.20
CA GLY A 268 19.15 -6.84 -15.95
C GLY A 268 20.67 -7.00 -16.07
N GLY A 269 21.22 -7.12 -17.28
CA GLY A 269 22.67 -7.25 -17.49
C GLY A 269 23.28 -8.54 -16.94
N SER A 270 22.52 -9.63 -16.81
CA SER A 270 22.99 -10.89 -16.19
C SER A 270 24.11 -11.62 -16.94
N GLY A 271 24.37 -11.25 -18.20
CA GLY A 271 25.31 -11.94 -19.08
C GLY A 271 24.80 -13.27 -19.64
N TYR A 272 23.52 -13.61 -19.45
CA TYR A 272 22.94 -14.83 -20.00
C TYR A 272 22.89 -14.81 -21.54
N GLU A 273 23.50 -15.83 -22.16
CA GLU A 273 23.44 -16.07 -23.59
C GLU A 273 22.33 -17.09 -23.91
N ARG A 274 21.42 -16.72 -24.82
CA ARG A 274 20.24 -17.53 -25.12
C ARG A 274 20.54 -18.62 -26.14
N ASP A 275 20.45 -19.88 -25.72
CA ASP A 275 20.50 -21.04 -26.63
C ASP A 275 19.11 -21.37 -27.20
N ARG A 276 18.70 -20.59 -28.22
CA ARG A 276 17.40 -20.78 -28.86
C ARG A 276 17.30 -22.12 -29.61
N GLU A 277 18.37 -22.60 -30.22
CA GLU A 277 18.33 -23.88 -30.94
C GLU A 277 18.11 -25.03 -29.95
N GLY A 278 18.79 -25.01 -28.81
CA GLY A 278 18.61 -25.99 -27.73
C GLY A 278 17.23 -25.96 -27.07
N GLU A 279 16.56 -24.80 -26.97
CA GLU A 279 15.17 -24.69 -26.49
C GLU A 279 14.20 -25.55 -27.34
N PHE A 280 14.41 -25.60 -28.65
CA PHE A 280 13.53 -26.29 -29.60
C PHE A 280 14.07 -27.65 -30.05
N GLY A 281 15.35 -27.95 -29.79
CA GLY A 281 16.01 -29.21 -30.16
C GLY A 281 16.04 -30.27 -29.03
N ARG A 282 16.15 -29.86 -27.77
CA ARG A 282 16.28 -30.79 -26.62
C ARG A 282 14.97 -31.50 -26.29
N ARG A 283 15.02 -32.78 -25.91
CA ARG A 283 13.85 -33.62 -25.55
C ARG A 283 14.13 -34.56 -24.36
N ASP A 284 15.21 -34.30 -23.64
CA ASP A 284 15.88 -35.24 -22.75
C ASP A 284 15.94 -34.78 -21.28
N LEU A 285 15.44 -33.59 -20.97
CA LEU A 285 15.39 -33.10 -19.59
C LEU A 285 14.21 -33.70 -18.82
N SER A 286 14.46 -34.09 -17.58
CA SER A 286 13.44 -34.48 -16.61
C SER A 286 12.53 -33.30 -16.23
N ARG A 287 11.39 -33.58 -15.59
CA ARG A 287 10.51 -32.52 -15.06
C ARG A 287 11.22 -31.65 -14.03
N ALA A 288 12.11 -32.24 -13.22
CA ALA A 288 12.88 -31.53 -12.21
C ALA A 288 13.88 -30.55 -12.85
N GLU A 289 14.55 -30.96 -13.92
CA GLU A 289 15.48 -30.10 -14.66
C GLU A 289 14.75 -28.99 -15.42
N LEU A 290 13.60 -29.29 -16.04
CA LEU A 290 12.72 -28.28 -16.62
C LEU A 290 12.24 -27.26 -15.59
N ALA A 291 11.86 -27.71 -14.39
CA ALA A 291 11.49 -26.84 -13.29
C ALA A 291 12.68 -25.97 -12.83
N ALA A 292 13.89 -26.52 -12.79
CA ALA A 292 15.10 -25.76 -12.44
C ALA A 292 15.38 -24.62 -13.43
N GLU A 293 15.21 -24.84 -14.74
CA GLU A 293 15.32 -23.78 -15.75
C GLU A 293 14.31 -22.64 -15.53
N LEU A 294 13.08 -22.98 -15.09
CA LEU A 294 12.05 -21.99 -14.75
C LEU A 294 12.37 -21.25 -13.44
N VAL A 295 12.97 -21.93 -12.46
CA VAL A 295 13.47 -21.30 -11.23
C VAL A 295 14.58 -20.30 -11.55
N ASP A 296 15.51 -20.64 -12.43
CA ASP A 296 16.57 -19.72 -12.88
C ASP A 296 15.98 -18.51 -13.60
N ALA A 297 14.98 -18.71 -14.45
CA ALA A 297 14.25 -17.63 -15.11
C ALA A 297 13.55 -16.71 -14.10
N ARG A 298 12.90 -17.28 -13.08
CA ARG A 298 12.25 -16.54 -12.01
C ARG A 298 13.26 -15.71 -11.22
N MET A 299 14.39 -16.29 -10.83
CA MET A 299 15.46 -15.56 -10.12
C MET A 299 16.05 -14.44 -10.96
N ALA A 300 16.24 -14.66 -12.27
CA ALA A 300 16.71 -13.62 -13.18
C ALA A 300 15.72 -12.44 -13.28
N VAL A 301 14.41 -12.73 -13.34
CA VAL A 301 13.36 -11.70 -13.34
C VAL A 301 13.34 -10.92 -12.03
N GLU A 302 13.33 -11.61 -10.90
CA GLU A 302 13.32 -10.98 -9.57
C GLU A 302 14.56 -10.10 -9.35
N THR A 303 15.74 -10.61 -9.72
CA THR A 303 17.00 -9.86 -9.60
C THR A 303 17.01 -8.63 -10.50
N ALA A 304 16.65 -8.79 -11.77
CA ALA A 304 16.67 -7.69 -12.73
C ALA A 304 15.69 -6.58 -12.32
N LEU A 305 14.41 -6.93 -12.09
CA LEU A 305 13.40 -5.93 -11.77
C LEU A 305 13.60 -5.31 -10.38
N GLY A 306 14.09 -6.08 -9.40
CA GLY A 306 14.43 -5.56 -8.07
C GLY A 306 15.60 -4.58 -8.04
N ALA A 307 16.47 -4.60 -9.06
CA ALA A 307 17.60 -3.67 -9.19
C ALA A 307 17.27 -2.42 -10.01
N LEU A 308 16.15 -2.40 -10.74
CA LEU A 308 15.75 -1.25 -11.55
C LEU A 308 15.12 -0.17 -10.69
N ARG A 309 15.25 1.07 -11.16
CA ARG A 309 14.44 2.18 -10.64
C ARG A 309 13.10 2.21 -11.37
N PRO A 310 11.98 2.53 -10.72
CA PRO A 310 10.66 2.54 -11.37
C PRO A 310 10.60 3.39 -12.64
N GLU A 311 11.36 4.49 -12.69
CA GLU A 311 11.39 5.40 -13.84
C GLU A 311 11.99 4.75 -15.09
N THR A 312 12.84 3.73 -14.93
CA THR A 312 13.47 3.00 -16.04
C THR A 312 12.44 2.19 -16.85
N LEU A 313 11.26 1.93 -16.29
CA LEU A 313 10.16 1.30 -17.03
C LEU A 313 9.59 2.20 -18.15
N ASP A 314 9.79 3.51 -18.08
CA ASP A 314 9.39 4.45 -19.14
C ASP A 314 10.44 4.67 -20.22
N ASP A 315 11.68 4.24 -19.98
CA ASP A 315 12.75 4.37 -20.95
C ASP A 315 12.49 3.48 -22.18
N PRO A 316 13.01 3.86 -23.36
CA PRO A 316 13.01 2.99 -24.53
C PRO A 316 13.69 1.65 -24.22
N TRP A 317 13.14 0.57 -24.77
CA TRP A 317 13.69 -0.77 -24.60
C TRP A 317 15.15 -0.82 -25.12
N PRO A 318 16.10 -1.36 -24.32
CA PRO A 318 17.53 -1.25 -24.64
C PRO A 318 18.04 -2.29 -25.66
N GLY A 319 17.25 -3.30 -26.02
CA GLY A 319 17.68 -4.40 -26.90
C GLY A 319 16.87 -4.53 -28.20
N ALA A 320 17.21 -5.50 -29.04
CA ALA A 320 16.39 -5.86 -30.19
C ALA A 320 15.14 -6.63 -29.75
N LEU A 321 14.02 -6.45 -30.46
CA LEU A 321 12.78 -7.23 -30.28
C LEU A 321 12.58 -8.21 -31.44
N PRO A 322 11.94 -9.38 -31.21
CA PRO A 322 11.61 -10.31 -32.28
C PRO A 322 10.63 -9.69 -33.29
N GLY A 323 10.85 -9.91 -34.59
CA GLY A 323 9.90 -9.51 -35.65
C GLY A 323 10.23 -8.23 -36.43
N GLY A 324 11.45 -7.71 -36.31
CA GLY A 324 11.93 -6.55 -37.08
C GLY A 324 12.09 -5.28 -36.25
N ASP A 325 12.50 -4.19 -36.89
CA ASP A 325 13.00 -2.99 -36.22
C ASP A 325 11.90 -2.13 -35.60
N LEU A 326 11.38 -2.57 -34.45
CA LEU A 326 10.58 -1.75 -33.55
C LEU A 326 11.42 -0.66 -32.86
N ALA A 327 12.75 -0.63 -33.03
CA ALA A 327 13.61 0.38 -32.41
C ALA A 327 13.32 1.79 -32.95
N GLU A 328 12.85 1.93 -34.19
CA GLU A 328 12.37 3.21 -34.72
C GLU A 328 11.16 3.77 -33.94
N ARG A 329 10.37 2.89 -33.30
CA ARG A 329 9.13 3.26 -32.58
C ARG A 329 9.35 3.60 -31.11
N ARG A 330 10.59 3.51 -30.59
CA ARG A 330 10.95 3.81 -29.18
C ARG A 330 9.98 3.17 -28.18
N VAL A 331 9.72 1.86 -28.33
CA VAL A 331 8.82 1.11 -27.43
C VAL A 331 9.37 1.15 -26.01
N ARG A 332 8.52 1.49 -25.04
CA ARG A 332 8.92 1.59 -23.62
C ARG A 332 9.15 0.22 -23.01
N ALA A 333 10.07 0.12 -22.05
CA ALA A 333 10.37 -1.12 -21.34
C ALA A 333 9.14 -1.74 -20.66
N ARG A 334 8.25 -0.92 -20.08
CA ARG A 334 6.97 -1.37 -19.51
C ARG A 334 6.10 -2.16 -20.50
N LEU A 335 6.03 -1.73 -21.76
CA LEU A 335 5.20 -2.41 -22.76
C LEU A 335 5.78 -3.76 -23.15
N VAL A 336 7.11 -3.86 -23.21
CA VAL A 336 7.79 -5.13 -23.47
C VAL A 336 7.59 -6.10 -22.30
N LEU A 337 7.71 -5.65 -21.05
CA LEU A 337 7.46 -6.49 -19.88
C LEU A 337 6.00 -6.98 -19.80
N LEU A 338 5.03 -6.11 -20.11
CA LEU A 338 3.62 -6.52 -20.21
C LEU A 338 3.39 -7.53 -21.34
N HIS A 339 4.07 -7.36 -22.48
CA HIS A 339 4.05 -8.34 -23.55
C HIS A 339 4.63 -9.69 -23.11
N LEU A 340 5.77 -9.70 -22.42
CA LEU A 340 6.40 -10.93 -21.89
C LEU A 340 5.49 -11.62 -20.86
N LEU A 341 4.80 -10.87 -20.01
CA LEU A 341 3.80 -11.40 -19.08
C LEU A 341 2.64 -12.06 -19.83
N ALA A 342 2.05 -11.36 -20.81
CA ALA A 342 0.96 -11.90 -21.63
C ALA A 342 1.39 -13.13 -22.45
N HIS A 343 2.62 -13.13 -22.98
CA HIS A 343 3.24 -14.24 -23.68
C HIS A 343 3.41 -15.46 -22.78
N THR A 344 3.89 -15.25 -21.54
CA THR A 344 4.02 -16.32 -20.54
C THR A 344 2.65 -16.91 -20.19
N ALA A 345 1.64 -16.07 -19.94
CA ALA A 345 0.28 -16.53 -19.65
C ALA A 345 -0.36 -17.29 -20.83
N TYR A 346 -0.12 -16.84 -22.06
CA TYR A 346 -0.58 -17.52 -23.28
C TYR A 346 0.00 -18.94 -23.37
N HIS A 347 1.32 -19.10 -23.20
CA HIS A 347 1.98 -20.40 -23.25
C HIS A 347 1.69 -21.27 -22.02
N LEU A 348 1.42 -20.68 -20.85
CA LEU A 348 0.92 -21.42 -19.69
C LEU A 348 -0.40 -22.14 -20.03
N GLY A 349 -1.32 -21.47 -20.74
CA GLY A 349 -2.56 -22.09 -21.21
C GLY A 349 -2.30 -23.23 -22.20
N GLN A 350 -1.36 -23.05 -23.13
CA GLN A 350 -0.96 -24.13 -24.05
C GLN A 350 -0.34 -25.32 -23.31
N LEU A 351 0.48 -25.06 -22.28
CA LEU A 351 1.10 -26.10 -21.47
C LEU A 351 0.07 -26.90 -20.67
N ASP A 352 -0.90 -26.23 -20.05
CA ASP A 352 -2.00 -26.88 -19.33
C ASP A 352 -2.82 -27.76 -20.28
N TYR A 353 -3.20 -27.22 -21.44
CA TYR A 353 -3.95 -27.99 -22.42
C TYR A 353 -3.13 -29.22 -22.88
N HIS A 354 -1.82 -29.05 -23.15
CA HIS A 354 -0.96 -30.15 -23.60
C HIS A 354 -0.90 -31.26 -22.55
N ARG A 355 -0.71 -30.88 -21.28
CA ARG A 355 -0.69 -31.82 -20.14
C ARG A 355 -1.97 -32.64 -20.12
N ARG A 356 -3.14 -31.98 -20.06
CA ARG A 356 -4.44 -32.67 -20.03
C ARG A 356 -4.63 -33.61 -21.22
N ALA A 357 -4.20 -33.18 -22.41
CA ALA A 357 -4.35 -33.97 -23.62
C ALA A 357 -3.48 -35.24 -23.58
N VAL A 358 -2.26 -35.15 -23.07
CA VAL A 358 -1.32 -36.29 -22.97
C VAL A 358 -1.66 -37.22 -21.81
N THR A 359 -2.10 -36.68 -20.67
CA THR A 359 -2.28 -37.46 -19.43
C THR A 359 -3.71 -37.93 -19.21
N GLY A 360 -4.70 -37.31 -19.87
CA GLY A 360 -6.12 -37.50 -19.59
C GLY A 360 -6.57 -36.93 -18.24
N ASP A 361 -5.67 -36.27 -17.50
CA ASP A 361 -5.96 -35.66 -16.21
C ASP A 361 -6.73 -34.36 -16.41
N THR A 362 -7.98 -34.33 -15.95
CA THR A 362 -8.85 -33.14 -16.03
C THR A 362 -8.70 -32.22 -14.83
N ASP A 363 -8.03 -32.67 -13.76
CA ASP A 363 -7.79 -31.86 -12.58
C ASP A 363 -6.79 -30.75 -12.95
N GLY A 364 -7.23 -29.50 -12.77
CA GLY A 364 -6.38 -28.34 -13.02
C GLY A 364 -5.39 -28.15 -11.87
N VAL A 365 -4.20 -27.64 -12.18
CA VAL A 365 -3.17 -27.29 -11.16
C VAL A 365 -3.55 -26.05 -10.32
N GLY A 366 -4.78 -25.54 -10.52
CA GLY A 366 -5.34 -24.38 -9.84
C GLY A 366 -4.70 -23.05 -10.25
N ALA A 367 -5.50 -22.00 -10.35
CA ALA A 367 -4.96 -20.66 -10.49
C ALA A 367 -4.16 -20.30 -9.22
N ILE A 368 -3.00 -19.64 -9.37
CA ILE A 368 -2.38 -18.99 -8.20
C ILE A 368 -3.28 -17.86 -7.77
N ALA A 369 -3.91 -18.02 -6.59
CA ALA A 369 -4.71 -16.98 -5.97
C ALA A 369 -3.83 -15.76 -5.68
N PHE A 370 -4.38 -14.56 -5.85
CA PHE A 370 -3.67 -13.31 -5.52
C PHE A 370 -3.18 -13.30 -4.06
N GLY A 371 -3.94 -13.87 -3.13
CA GLY A 371 -3.54 -14.00 -1.71
C GLY A 371 -2.45 -15.05 -1.42
N ALA A 372 -2.07 -15.87 -2.39
CA ALA A 372 -0.94 -16.80 -2.28
C ALA A 372 0.38 -16.17 -2.78
N LEU A 373 0.32 -14.93 -3.30
CA LEU A 373 1.51 -14.13 -3.53
C LEU A 373 1.99 -13.66 -2.15
N PRO A 374 3.20 -14.03 -1.68
CA PRO A 374 3.77 -13.45 -0.47
C PRO A 374 3.64 -11.93 -0.49
N THR A 375 2.94 -11.40 0.51
CA THR A 375 3.17 -10.03 0.98
C THR A 375 4.59 -9.98 1.51
N ILE A 376 5.40 -9.07 1.00
CA ILE A 376 6.69 -8.75 1.61
C ILE A 376 6.45 -7.83 2.79
#